data_AF-A0A957L837-F1
#
_entry.id   AF-A0A957L837-F1
#
_cell.length_a   1.000
_cell.length_b   1.000
_cell.length_c   1.000
_cell.angle_alpha   90.00
_cell.angle_beta   90.00
_cell.angle_gamma   90.00
#
_symmetry.space_group_name_H-M   'P 1'
#
loop_
_entity.id
_entity.type
_entity.pdbx_description
1 polymer ?
#
loop_
_entity_poly.entity_id
_entity_poly.type
_entity_poly.pdbx_seq_one_letter_code
_entity_poly.pdbx_strand_id
1 'polypeptide(L)'
;MSKRSQAYEQIIGRALTADLYEGLQPTIVSDVVYGAIEIDPALLTIKCLFLDTAALREAQENGTCVIIKQRILEALQKEGYPQKGVEGVSVGFASQQEVDEAGGPWHYFR
;
A
#
# COMPACT_ATOMS: atom_id res chain seq x y z
N MET A 1 2.23 -11.45 -19.11
CA MET A 1 1.15 -10.85 -18.30
C MET A 1 -0.17 -11.00 -19.02
N SER A 2 -1.24 -11.30 -18.27
CA SER A 2 -2.60 -11.38 -18.81
C SER A 2 -3.17 -9.98 -19.05
N LYS A 3 -4.07 -9.82 -20.02
CA LYS A 3 -4.84 -8.56 -20.20
C LYS A 3 -5.56 -8.13 -18.92
N ARG A 4 -5.95 -9.10 -18.07
CA ARG A 4 -6.59 -8.85 -16.78
C ARG A 4 -5.63 -8.25 -15.76
N SER A 5 -4.38 -8.74 -15.68
CA SER A 5 -3.39 -8.20 -14.73
C SER A 5 -3.01 -6.77 -15.11
N GLN A 6 -2.83 -6.50 -16.40
CA GLN A 6 -2.58 -5.15 -16.91
C GLN A 6 -3.70 -4.17 -16.55
N ALA A 7 -4.96 -4.61 -16.66
CA ALA A 7 -6.10 -3.77 -16.27
C ALA A 7 -6.08 -3.44 -14.76
N TYR A 8 -5.75 -4.41 -13.91
CA TYR A 8 -5.64 -4.19 -12.47
C TYR A 8 -4.46 -3.31 -12.10
N GLU A 9 -3.29 -3.51 -12.69
CA GLU A 9 -2.11 -2.65 -12.47
C GLU A 9 -2.39 -1.20 -12.84
N GLN A 10 -3.13 -0.94 -13.92
CA GLN A 10 -3.55 0.41 -14.28
C GLN A 10 -4.52 1.02 -13.26
N ILE A 11 -5.46 0.23 -12.73
CA ILE A 11 -6.38 0.67 -11.68
C ILE A 11 -5.59 1.03 -10.41
N ILE A 12 -4.68 0.15 -9.98
CA ILE A 12 -3.81 0.36 -8.82
C ILE A 12 -2.98 1.64 -9.01
N GLY A 13 -2.34 1.82 -10.17
CA GLY A 13 -1.52 3.00 -10.45
C GLY A 13 -2.31 4.32 -10.49
N ARG A 14 -3.62 4.28 -10.80
CA ARG A 14 -4.50 5.44 -10.69
C ARG A 14 -5.01 5.67 -9.26
N ALA A 15 -5.12 4.62 -8.45
CA ALA A 15 -5.57 4.71 -7.07
C ALA A 15 -4.47 5.17 -6.11
N LEU A 16 -3.22 4.79 -6.38
CA LEU A 16 -2.04 5.08 -5.56
C LEU A 16 -1.22 6.22 -6.15
N THR A 17 -1.81 7.40 -6.15
CA THR A 17 -1.15 8.64 -6.56
C THR A 17 -0.65 9.42 -5.34
N ALA A 18 0.34 10.31 -5.53
CA ALA A 18 0.99 11.02 -4.42
C ALA A 18 0.02 11.88 -3.57
N ASP A 19 -1.05 12.39 -4.17
CA ASP A 19 -2.12 13.14 -3.52
C ASP A 19 -2.94 12.31 -2.52
N LEU A 20 -2.92 10.98 -2.63
CA LEU A 20 -3.57 10.09 -1.66
C LEU A 20 -3.08 10.33 -0.23
N TYR A 21 -1.79 10.64 -0.10
CA TYR A 21 -1.09 10.86 1.16
C TYR A 21 -1.01 12.35 1.54
N GLU A 22 -1.53 13.24 0.72
CA GLU A 22 -1.44 14.68 0.95
C GLU A 22 -2.16 15.09 2.25
N GLY A 23 -1.49 15.95 3.02
CA GLY A 23 -1.98 16.45 4.30
C GLY A 23 -1.89 15.46 5.46
N LEU A 24 -1.36 14.26 5.27
CA LEU A 24 -1.17 13.29 6.36
C LEU A 24 0.18 13.47 7.04
N GLN A 25 0.21 13.25 8.35
CA GLN A 25 1.43 13.20 9.15
C GLN A 25 1.40 12.01 10.12
N PRO A 26 2.54 11.32 10.31
CA PRO A 26 3.80 11.44 9.55
C PRO A 26 3.68 11.08 8.05
N THR A 27 4.64 11.54 7.24
CA THR A 27 4.60 11.41 5.78
C THR A 27 5.02 10.01 5.31
N ILE A 28 4.30 9.44 4.34
CA ILE A 28 4.72 8.24 3.60
C ILE A 28 5.77 8.64 2.58
N VAL A 29 6.92 7.96 2.60
CA VAL A 29 8.04 8.23 1.67
C VAL A 29 8.00 7.34 0.43
N SER A 30 7.31 6.20 0.50
CA SER A 30 7.20 5.24 -0.60
C SER A 30 6.06 4.26 -0.31
N ASP A 31 5.52 3.66 -1.36
CA ASP A 31 4.65 2.50 -1.28
C ASP A 31 5.16 1.40 -2.21
N VAL A 32 4.94 0.15 -1.78
CA VAL A 32 5.35 -1.04 -2.51
C VAL A 32 4.13 -1.91 -2.74
N VAL A 33 3.85 -2.21 -4.00
CA VAL A 33 2.71 -3.03 -4.42
C VAL A 33 3.21 -4.40 -4.89
N TYR A 34 2.63 -5.46 -4.35
CA TYR A 34 2.95 -6.84 -4.74
C TYR A 34 1.78 -7.79 -4.49
N GLY A 35 1.85 -8.99 -5.08
CA GLY A 35 0.81 -10.02 -4.94
C GLY A 35 0.42 -10.67 -6.27
N ALA A 36 -0.23 -11.84 -6.18
CA ALA A 36 -0.65 -12.61 -7.35
C ALA A 36 -2.08 -12.22 -7.80
N ILE A 37 -2.26 -10.95 -8.16
CA ILE A 37 -3.56 -10.35 -8.50
C ILE A 37 -4.21 -10.96 -9.76
N GLU A 38 -3.42 -11.62 -10.59
CA GLU A 38 -3.87 -12.39 -11.75
C GLU A 38 -4.57 -13.70 -11.37
N ILE A 39 -4.21 -14.27 -10.21
CA ILE A 39 -4.84 -15.47 -9.65
C ILE A 39 -6.12 -15.05 -8.92
N ASP A 40 -5.98 -14.12 -7.99
CA ASP A 40 -7.10 -13.56 -7.22
C ASP A 40 -6.81 -12.09 -6.86
N PRO A 41 -7.68 -11.13 -7.24
CA PRO A 41 -7.48 -9.72 -6.90
C PRO A 41 -7.40 -9.44 -5.39
N ALA A 42 -7.88 -10.36 -4.54
CA ALA A 42 -7.74 -10.29 -3.09
C ALA A 42 -6.29 -10.48 -2.60
N LEU A 43 -5.40 -11.03 -3.43
CA LEU A 43 -3.99 -11.25 -3.08
C LEU A 43 -3.13 -9.99 -3.24
N LEU A 44 -3.74 -8.84 -3.52
CA LEU A 44 -3.04 -7.55 -3.57
C LEU A 44 -2.57 -7.16 -2.17
N THR A 45 -1.27 -6.90 -2.04
CA THR A 45 -0.64 -6.32 -0.86
C THR A 45 -0.02 -4.98 -1.20
N ILE A 46 -0.28 -3.98 -0.37
CA ILE A 46 0.28 -2.64 -0.46
C ILE A 46 1.01 -2.37 0.86
N LYS A 47 2.31 -2.13 0.79
CA LYS A 47 3.11 -1.73 1.95
C LYS A 47 3.44 -0.25 1.84
N CYS A 48 2.96 0.55 2.78
CA CYS A 48 3.30 1.97 2.89
C CYS A 48 4.51 2.13 3.82
N LEU A 49 5.52 2.88 3.37
CA LEU A 49 6.78 3.09 4.10
C LEU A 49 6.79 4.49 4.71
N PHE A 50 6.96 4.55 6.03
CA PHE A 50 7.34 5.78 6.73
C PHE A 50 8.86 5.97 6.68
N LEU A 51 9.31 7.20 6.89
CA LEU A 51 10.75 7.51 6.86
C LEU A 51 11.55 6.67 7.85
N ASP A 52 11.10 6.58 9.09
CA ASP A 52 11.77 5.86 10.17
C ASP A 52 10.76 5.22 11.13
N THR A 53 11.28 4.45 12.09
CA THR A 53 10.47 3.71 13.04
C THR A 53 9.73 4.62 14.03
N ALA A 54 10.24 5.83 14.28
CA ALA A 54 9.56 6.80 15.13
C ALA A 54 8.32 7.37 14.43
N ALA A 55 8.43 7.72 13.15
CA ALA A 55 7.32 8.15 12.31
C ALA A 55 6.25 7.05 12.16
N LEU A 56 6.66 5.79 11.96
CA LEU A 56 5.71 4.67 11.94
C LEU A 56 4.94 4.57 13.27
N ARG A 57 5.64 4.67 14.39
CA ARG A 57 5.03 4.59 15.72
C ARG A 57 4.06 5.74 15.97
N GLU A 58 4.46 6.98 15.64
CA GLU A 58 3.57 8.14 15.74
C GLU A 58 2.32 7.97 14.87
N ALA A 59 2.46 7.47 13.64
CA ALA A 59 1.34 7.21 12.74
C ALA A 59 0.36 6.15 13.26
N GLN A 60 0.87 5.17 14.02
CA GLN A 60 0.04 4.16 14.69
C GLN A 60 -0.68 4.77 15.90
N GLU A 61 0.01 5.58 16.71
CA GLU A 61 -0.53 6.20 17.91
C GLU A 61 -1.60 7.26 17.59
N ASN A 62 -1.43 8.02 16.49
CA ASN A 62 -2.37 9.08 16.09
C ASN A 62 -3.48 8.62 15.13
N GLY A 63 -3.48 7.35 14.72
CA GLY A 63 -4.49 6.75 13.83
C GLY A 63 -4.28 7.02 12.33
N THR A 64 -3.19 7.67 11.92
CA THR A 64 -2.86 7.93 10.50
C THR A 64 -2.82 6.64 9.69
N CYS A 65 -2.32 5.52 10.23
CA CYS A 65 -2.34 4.22 9.54
C CYS A 65 -3.76 3.76 9.17
N VAL A 66 -4.74 4.00 10.04
CA VAL A 66 -6.15 3.64 9.76
C VAL A 66 -6.70 4.52 8.63
N ILE A 67 -6.42 5.81 8.67
CA ILE A 67 -6.84 6.77 7.64
C ILE A 67 -6.23 6.39 6.28
N ILE A 68 -4.93 6.09 6.23
CA ILE A 68 -4.25 5.67 4.99
C ILE A 68 -4.89 4.40 4.43
N LYS A 69 -5.11 3.39 5.27
CA LYS A 69 -5.75 2.14 4.85
C LYS A 69 -7.13 2.42 4.26
N GLN A 70 -7.95 3.23 4.92
CA GLN A 70 -9.28 3.57 4.42
C GLN A 70 -9.21 4.30 3.08
N ARG A 71 -8.34 5.31 2.95
CA ARG A 71 -8.15 6.05 1.70
C ARG A 71 -7.72 5.14 0.54
N ILE A 72 -6.80 4.21 0.78
CA ILE A 72 -6.37 3.23 -0.23
C ILE A 72 -7.55 2.38 -0.72
N LEU A 73 -8.34 1.82 0.21
CA LEU A 73 -9.47 0.96 -0.15
C LEU A 73 -10.56 1.75 -0.91
N GLU A 74 -10.85 2.97 -0.47
CA GLU A 74 -11.79 3.87 -1.15
C GLU A 74 -11.29 4.27 -2.55
N ALA A 75 -10.01 4.57 -2.70
CA ALA A 75 -9.40 4.89 -4.00
C ALA A 75 -9.45 3.69 -4.96
N LEU A 76 -9.10 2.48 -4.49
CA LEU A 76 -9.20 1.26 -5.29
C LEU A 76 -10.64 1.00 -5.73
N GLN A 77 -11.61 1.16 -4.83
CA GLN A 77 -13.03 1.00 -5.16
C GLN A 77 -13.48 2.04 -6.19
N LYS A 78 -13.09 3.31 -6.02
CA LYS A 78 -13.43 4.40 -6.93
C LYS A 78 -12.88 4.18 -8.34
N GLU A 79 -11.66 3.66 -8.45
CA GLU A 79 -11.00 3.36 -9.73
C GLU A 79 -11.49 2.06 -10.39
N GLY A 80 -12.42 1.34 -9.74
CA GLY A 80 -13.07 0.15 -10.29
C GLY A 80 -12.36 -1.16 -9.99
N TYR A 81 -11.53 -1.23 -8.94
CA TYR A 81 -10.97 -2.49 -8.48
C TYR A 81 -12.10 -3.43 -8.02
N PRO A 82 -12.04 -4.74 -8.30
CA PRO A 82 -13.13 -5.66 -7.96
C PRO A 82 -13.45 -5.65 -6.46
N GLN A 83 -14.74 -5.59 -6.10
CA GLN A 83 -15.17 -5.52 -4.69
C GLN A 83 -14.60 -6.65 -3.84
N LYS A 84 -14.68 -7.90 -4.33
CA LYS A 84 -14.08 -9.07 -3.67
C LYS A 84 -12.56 -8.94 -3.48
N GLY A 85 -11.91 -8.20 -4.38
CA GLY A 85 -10.50 -7.85 -4.27
C GLY A 85 -10.27 -6.85 -3.15
N VAL A 86 -11.01 -5.73 -3.14
CA VAL A 86 -10.92 -4.66 -2.12
C VAL A 86 -11.04 -5.22 -0.70
N GLU A 87 -12.00 -6.11 -0.45
CA GLU A 87 -12.21 -6.75 0.86
C GLU A 87 -11.01 -7.61 1.33
N GLY A 88 -10.24 -8.15 0.38
CA GLY A 88 -9.08 -9.00 0.65
C GLY A 88 -7.74 -8.26 0.65
N VAL A 89 -7.68 -7.00 0.18
CA VAL A 89 -6.41 -6.25 0.07
C VAL A 89 -5.74 -6.13 1.43
N SER A 90 -4.49 -6.56 1.48
CA SER A 90 -3.62 -6.35 2.65
C SER A 90 -2.93 -5.00 2.53
N VAL A 91 -3.23 -4.08 3.46
CA VAL A 91 -2.48 -2.82 3.60
C VAL A 91 -1.63 -2.92 4.85
N GLY A 92 -0.32 -2.93 4.66
CA GLY A 92 0.68 -2.99 5.72
C GLY A 92 1.50 -1.70 5.82
N PHE A 93 2.14 -1.53 6.97
CA PHE A 93 3.05 -0.41 7.23
C PHE A 93 4.42 -0.93 7.64
N ALA A 94 5.46 -0.17 7.34
CA ALA A 94 6.84 -0.41 7.78
C ALA A 94 7.60 0.93 7.76
N SER A 95 8.81 0.96 8.30
CA SER A 95 9.73 2.09 8.08
C SER A 95 10.78 1.75 7.02
N GLN A 96 11.29 2.78 6.33
CA GLN A 96 12.43 2.62 5.43
C GLN A 96 13.66 2.15 6.21
N GLN A 97 13.83 2.64 7.44
CA GLN A 97 14.87 2.16 8.36
C GLN A 97 14.80 0.65 8.58
N GLU A 98 13.63 0.07 8.87
CA GLU A 98 13.46 -1.39 9.03
C GLU A 98 13.83 -2.16 7.76
N VAL A 99 13.46 -1.62 6.59
CA VAL A 99 13.79 -2.23 5.29
C VAL A 99 15.30 -2.21 5.05
N ASP A 100 15.96 -1.10 5.35
CA ASP A 100 17.40 -0.95 5.17
C ASP A 100 18.19 -1.83 6.16
N GLU A 101 17.75 -1.89 7.42
CA GLU A 101 18.33 -2.76 8.46
C GLU A 101 18.21 -4.24 8.13
N ALA A 102 17.14 -4.64 7.42
CA ALA A 102 16.97 -6.00 6.92
C ALA A 102 17.92 -6.34 5.74
N GLY A 103 18.66 -5.37 5.21
CA GLY A 103 19.51 -5.53 4.02
C GLY A 103 18.82 -5.16 2.71
N GLY A 104 17.74 -4.37 2.78
CA GLY A 104 17.00 -3.83 1.64
C GLY A 104 15.69 -4.58 1.32
N PRO A 105 14.92 -4.08 0.33
CA PRO A 105 13.57 -4.56 0.03
C PRO A 105 13.49 -6.07 -0.22
N TRP A 106 14.47 -6.65 -0.91
CA TRP A 106 14.49 -8.08 -1.21
C TRP A 106 14.53 -8.94 0.05
N HIS A 107 15.27 -8.53 1.09
CA HIS A 107 15.39 -9.29 2.32
C HIS A 107 14.17 -9.10 3.23
N TYR A 108 13.58 -7.90 3.19
CA TYR A 108 12.44 -7.56 4.02
C TYR A 108 11.11 -8.16 3.52
N PHE A 109 10.88 -8.18 2.21
CA PHE A 109 9.61 -8.62 1.62
C PHE A 109 9.57 -10.11 1.22
N ARG A 110 10.61 -10.87 1.53
CA ARG A 110 10.70 -12.30 1.20
C ARG A 110 9.94 -13.20 2.16
#